data_AF-A0A971HFS1-F1
#
_entry.id   AF-A0A971HFS1-F1
#
_cell.length_a   1.000
_cell.length_b   1.000
_cell.length_c   1.000
_cell.angle_alpha   90.00
_cell.angle_beta   90.00
_cell.angle_gamma   90.00
#
_symmetry.space_group_name_H-M   'P 1'
#
loop_
_entity.id
_entity.type
_entity.pdbx_description
1 polymer ?
#
loop_
_entity_poly.entity_id
_entity_poly.type
_entity_poly.pdbx_seq_one_letter_code
_entity_poly.pdbx_strand_id
1 'polypeptide(L)'
;MIRKFKLFLSPIQALTAWLNKMSREGYRLVKVGKIFYYFEECERSKYVYNVDYVANKSYDDLREYERFLEESNIRYMEKPANIGKVSIGSVRWRPYADKGAKIATSKGRR
;
A
#
# COMPACT_ATOMS: atom_id res chain seq x y z
N MET A 1 17.21 -4.19 10.87
CA MET A 1 16.14 -3.68 9.98
C MET A 1 16.37 -4.19 8.55
N ILE A 2 15.38 -4.85 7.96
CA ILE A 2 15.43 -5.54 6.66
C ILE A 2 14.58 -4.78 5.65
N ARG A 3 15.15 -4.46 4.48
CA ARG A 3 14.44 -3.79 3.38
C ARG A 3 14.06 -4.78 2.29
N LYS A 4 12.80 -4.80 1.88
CA LYS A 4 12.28 -5.64 0.78
C LYS A 4 11.63 -4.78 -0.30
N PHE A 5 11.97 -5.05 -1.56
CA PHE A 5 11.30 -4.48 -2.73
C PHE A 5 10.20 -5.43 -3.21
N LYS A 6 8.98 -4.92 -3.42
CA LYS A 6 7.88 -5.72 -3.99
C LYS A 6 6.86 -4.82 -4.69
N LEU A 7 6.44 -5.23 -5.88
CA LEU A 7 5.35 -4.61 -6.63
C LEU A 7 4.17 -5.59 -6.71
N PHE A 8 2.95 -5.09 -6.55
CA PHE A 8 1.73 -5.89 -6.57
C PHE A 8 0.80 -5.41 -7.67
N LEU A 9 0.32 -6.34 -8.50
CA LEU A 9 -0.73 -6.08 -9.50
C LEU A 9 -2.10 -5.94 -8.82
N SER A 10 -2.41 -6.83 -7.87
CA SER A 10 -3.55 -6.73 -6.94
C SER A 10 -3.05 -6.19 -5.60
N PRO A 11 -3.18 -4.87 -5.33
CA PRO A 11 -2.47 -4.21 -4.23
C PRO A 11 -3.05 -4.53 -2.85
N ILE A 12 -4.25 -5.09 -2.77
CA ILE A 12 -4.95 -5.38 -1.51
C ILE A 12 -4.67 -6.83 -1.10
N GLN A 13 -5.22 -7.79 -1.86
CA GLN A 13 -5.17 -9.21 -1.50
C GLN A 13 -3.75 -9.76 -1.54
N ALA A 14 -2.99 -9.48 -2.61
CA ALA A 14 -1.64 -10.02 -2.73
C ALA A 14 -0.66 -9.37 -1.73
N LEU A 15 -0.86 -8.09 -1.39
CA LEU A 15 -0.08 -7.45 -0.34
C LEU A 15 -0.39 -8.04 1.03
N THR A 16 -1.67 -8.21 1.37
CA THR A 16 -2.12 -8.81 2.63
C THR A 16 -1.55 -10.22 2.81
N ALA A 17 -1.69 -11.08 1.81
CA ALA A 17 -1.16 -12.44 1.83
C ALA A 17 0.37 -12.45 1.98
N TRP A 18 1.06 -11.52 1.31
CA TRP A 18 2.52 -11.41 1.41
C TRP A 18 2.98 -10.90 2.78
N LEU A 19 2.33 -9.89 3.35
CA LEU A 19 2.64 -9.40 4.70
C LEU A 19 2.45 -10.50 5.76
N ASN A 20 1.37 -11.27 5.67
CA ASN A 20 1.14 -12.41 6.56
C ASN A 20 2.13 -13.55 6.33
N LYS A 21 2.64 -13.74 5.11
CA LYS A 21 3.78 -14.64 4.86
C LYS A 21 5.04 -14.14 5.58
N MET A 22 5.34 -12.85 5.50
CA MET A 22 6.49 -12.25 6.20
C MET A 22 6.36 -12.42 7.73
N SER A 23 5.17 -12.26 8.30
CA SER A 23 4.98 -12.51 9.74
C SER A 23 5.23 -13.96 10.14
N ARG A 24 4.75 -14.93 9.35
CA ARG A 24 5.01 -16.36 9.59
C ARG A 24 6.51 -16.70 9.55
N GLU A 25 7.28 -15.98 8.76
CA GLU A 25 8.75 -16.11 8.69
C GLU A 25 9.47 -15.44 9.87
N GLY A 26 8.76 -14.67 10.71
CA GLY A 26 9.34 -13.97 11.87
C GLY A 26 9.68 -12.52 11.57
N TYR A 27 8.96 -11.86 10.65
CA TYR A 27 9.20 -10.46 10.31
C TYR A 27 8.02 -9.57 10.67
N ARG A 28 8.30 -8.51 11.44
CA ARG A 28 7.34 -7.45 11.77
C ARG A 28 7.56 -6.26 10.84
N LEU A 29 6.50 -5.82 10.17
CA LEU A 29 6.48 -4.59 9.39
C LEU A 29 6.64 -3.36 10.30
N VAL A 30 7.59 -2.48 9.99
CA VAL A 30 7.86 -1.24 10.73
C VAL A 30 7.65 0.02 9.91
N LYS A 31 7.80 -0.06 8.58
CA LYS A 31 7.57 1.07 7.69
C LYS A 31 7.16 0.60 6.31
N VAL A 32 6.23 1.34 5.70
CA VAL A 32 5.73 1.08 4.35
C VAL A 32 6.07 2.25 3.45
N GLY A 33 6.73 1.96 2.33
CA GLY A 33 6.95 2.90 1.24
C GLY A 33 6.04 2.62 0.05
N LYS A 34 6.33 3.26 -1.10
CA LYS A 34 5.56 3.02 -2.33
C LYS A 34 5.74 1.58 -2.85
N ILE A 35 6.98 1.12 -2.90
CA ILE A 35 7.43 -0.19 -3.43
C ILE A 35 8.40 -0.92 -2.48
N PHE A 36 8.89 -0.21 -1.46
CA PHE A 36 9.79 -0.74 -0.44
C PHE A 36 9.03 -0.94 0.87
N TYR A 37 9.35 -2.02 1.56
CA TYR A 37 8.79 -2.39 2.85
C TYR A 37 9.95 -2.67 3.80
N TYR A 38 9.83 -2.22 5.04
CA TYR A 38 10.88 -2.32 6.03
C TYR A 38 10.36 -3.17 7.19
N PHE A 39 11.17 -4.16 7.56
CA PHE A 39 10.85 -5.14 8.59
C PHE A 39 11.91 -5.19 9.67
N GLU A 40 11.52 -5.71 10.82
CA GLU A 40 12.40 -6.13 11.90
C GLU A 40 12.14 -7.60 12.22
N GLU A 41 13.13 -8.27 12.79
CA GLU A 41 12.96 -9.64 13.26
C GLU A 41 12.06 -9.65 14.49
N CYS A 42 11.18 -10.64 14.53
CA CYS A 42 10.25 -10.86 15.62
C CYS A 42 9.91 -12.35 15.70
N GLU A 43 9.14 -12.71 16.71
CA GLU A 43 8.59 -14.05 16.84
C GLU A 43 7.66 -14.40 15.67
N ARG A 44 7.75 -15.64 15.20
CA ARG A 44 6.97 -16.12 14.06
C ARG A 44 5.47 -16.05 14.35
N SER A 45 4.71 -15.55 13.37
CA SER A 45 3.24 -15.43 13.43
C SER A 45 2.72 -14.54 14.55
N LYS A 46 3.56 -13.68 15.14
CA LYS A 46 3.16 -12.74 16.20
C LYS A 46 2.21 -11.64 15.72
N TYR A 47 2.21 -11.34 14.42
CA TYR A 47 1.41 -10.27 13.84
C TYR A 47 0.52 -10.81 12.72
N VAL A 48 -0.70 -10.27 12.63
CA VAL A 48 -1.59 -10.48 11.49
C VAL A 48 -1.81 -9.13 10.83
N TYR A 49 -1.70 -9.11 9.51
CA TYR A 49 -1.85 -7.91 8.71
C TYR A 49 -3.14 -7.99 7.90
N ASN A 50 -3.86 -6.88 7.81
CA ASN A 50 -4.91 -6.65 6.84
C ASN A 50 -4.62 -5.34 6.08
N VAL A 51 -5.04 -5.27 4.82
CA VAL A 51 -4.88 -4.07 3.98
C VAL A 51 -6.26 -3.65 3.52
N ASP A 52 -6.67 -2.45 3.90
CA ASP A 52 -7.96 -1.88 3.48
C ASP A 52 -7.74 -0.70 2.53
N TYR A 53 -8.59 -0.63 1.51
CA TYR A 53 -8.63 0.53 0.63
C TYR A 53 -9.58 1.58 1.21
N VAL A 54 -9.02 2.70 1.65
CA VAL A 54 -9.76 3.78 2.31
C VAL A 54 -9.93 5.03 1.44
N ALA A 55 -9.33 5.07 0.25
CA ALA A 55 -9.36 6.27 -0.59
C ALA A 55 -10.72 6.54 -1.28
N ASN A 56 -11.70 5.64 -1.12
CA ASN A 56 -13.10 5.84 -1.50
C ASN A 56 -13.99 6.35 -0.36
N LYS A 57 -13.46 6.48 0.87
CA LYS A 57 -14.20 7.02 2.02
C LYS A 57 -14.21 8.54 1.99
N SER A 58 -15.27 9.16 2.54
CA SER A 58 -15.24 10.59 2.85
C SER A 58 -14.24 10.87 3.98
N TYR A 59 -13.93 12.14 4.22
CA TYR A 59 -13.05 12.52 5.32
C TYR A 59 -13.64 12.07 6.68
N ASP A 60 -14.95 12.27 6.87
CA ASP A 60 -15.63 11.91 8.11
C ASP A 60 -15.66 10.40 8.32
N ASP A 61 -15.98 9.63 7.27
CA ASP A 61 -15.96 8.15 7.31
C ASP A 61 -14.55 7.60 7.58
N LEU A 62 -13.50 8.29 7.09
CA LEU A 62 -12.13 7.91 7.35
C LEU A 62 -11.79 8.16 8.83
N ARG A 63 -12.14 9.32 9.38
CA ARG A 63 -11.90 9.65 10.80
C ARG A 63 -12.65 8.73 11.74
N GLU A 64 -13.87 8.31 11.39
CA GLU A 64 -14.61 7.32 12.16
C GLU A 64 -13.93 5.94 12.11
N TYR A 65 -13.45 5.53 10.93
CA TYR A 65 -12.69 4.29 10.79
C TYR A 65 -11.40 4.29 11.60
N GLU A 66 -10.65 5.40 11.60
CA GLU A 66 -9.44 5.53 12.43
C GLU A 66 -9.75 5.42 13.93
N ARG A 67 -10.81 6.09 14.40
CA ARG A 67 -11.25 5.96 15.80
C ARG A 67 -11.58 4.51 16.17
N PHE A 68 -12.31 3.81 15.30
CA PHE A 68 -12.61 2.38 15.50
C PHE A 68 -11.34 1.52 15.65
N LEU A 69 -10.31 1.78 14.82
CA LEU A 69 -9.04 1.06 14.91
C LEU A 69 -8.30 1.37 16.22
N GLU A 70 -8.29 2.63 16.64
CA GLU A 70 -7.67 3.07 17.90
C GLU A 70 -8.37 2.45 19.12
N GLU A 71 -9.70 2.52 19.18
CA GLU A 71 -10.53 1.93 20.24
C GLU A 71 -10.37 0.40 20.32
N SER A 72 -10.15 -0.24 19.17
CA SER A 72 -9.88 -1.69 19.08
C SER A 72 -8.43 -2.06 19.37
N ASN A 73 -7.57 -1.09 19.72
CA ASN A 73 -6.12 -1.27 19.93
C ASN A 73 -5.41 -1.90 18.70
N ILE A 74 -5.91 -1.61 17.50
CA ILE A 74 -5.32 -2.06 16.24
C ILE A 74 -4.36 -0.98 15.74
N ARG A 75 -3.09 -1.35 15.60
CA ARG A 75 -2.09 -0.45 15.00
C ARG A 75 -2.26 -0.42 13.49
N TYR A 76 -2.30 0.78 12.93
CA TYR A 76 -2.40 1.00 11.49
C TYR A 76 -1.22 1.80 10.94
N MET A 77 -1.00 1.68 9.64
CA MET A 77 0.00 2.44 8.90
C MET A 77 -0.60 2.87 7.57
N GLU A 78 -0.40 4.13 7.20
CA GLU A 78 -0.86 4.61 5.91
C GLU A 78 0.08 4.19 4.79
N LYS A 79 -0.51 3.78 3.66
CA LYS A 79 0.22 3.52 2.43
C LYS A 79 -0.35 4.40 1.31
N PRO A 80 0.47 5.24 0.64
CA PRO A 80 -0.02 6.04 -0.45
C PRO A 80 -0.50 5.14 -1.61
N ALA A 81 -1.75 5.35 -2.04
CA ALA A 81 -2.42 4.60 -3.13
C ALA A 81 -1.81 4.84 -4.52
N ASN A 82 -0.82 5.74 -4.64
CA ASN A 82 -0.17 6.13 -5.90
C ASN A 82 0.67 5.03 -6.58
N ILE A 83 0.52 3.75 -6.21
CA ILE A 83 1.24 2.58 -6.75
C ILE A 83 1.17 2.51 -8.28
N GLY A 84 0.14 3.14 -8.87
CA GLY A 84 -0.05 3.16 -10.31
C GLY A 84 0.58 4.32 -11.09
N LYS A 85 0.84 5.49 -10.47
CA LYS A 85 1.43 6.63 -11.20
C LYS A 85 2.94 6.45 -11.25
N VAL A 86 3.43 5.94 -12.37
CA VAL A 86 4.85 6.02 -12.75
C VAL A 86 4.94 7.09 -13.84
N SER A 87 5.75 8.11 -13.60
CA SER A 87 6.05 9.17 -14.55
C SER A 87 7.45 8.90 -15.10
N ILE A 88 7.57 8.49 -16.36
CA ILE A 88 8.86 8.40 -17.05
C ILE A 88 8.82 9.49 -18.13
N GLY A 89 9.51 10.61 -17.88
CA GLY A 89 9.44 11.79 -18.75
C GLY A 89 8.03 12.34 -18.89
N SER A 90 7.54 12.48 -20.12
CA SER A 90 6.20 12.97 -20.47
C SER A 90 5.11 11.89 -20.46
N VAL A 91 5.44 10.64 -20.12
CA VAL A 91 4.51 9.50 -20.13
C VAL A 91 4.08 9.19 -18.70
N ARG A 92 2.76 9.24 -18.48
CA ARG A 92 2.11 8.94 -17.21
C ARG A 92 1.31 7.65 -17.35
N TRP A 93 1.78 6.60 -16.72
CA TRP A 93 1.06 5.33 -16.66
C TRP A 93 0.12 5.29 -15.44
N ARG A 94 -1.07 4.69 -15.59
CA ARG A 94 -2.09 4.51 -14.56
C ARG A 94 -2.75 3.12 -14.70
N PRO A 95 -2.27 2.06 -14.03
CA PRO A 95 -2.76 0.69 -14.16
C PRO A 95 -4.24 0.51 -13.84
N TYR A 96 -4.77 1.35 -12.95
CA TYR A 96 -6.13 1.25 -12.43
C TYR A 96 -7.11 2.29 -13.01
N ALA A 97 -6.70 3.04 -14.05
CA ALA A 97 -7.61 3.95 -14.75
C ALA A 97 -8.38 3.22 -15.86
N ASP A 98 -9.51 3.77 -16.30
CA ASP A 98 -10.32 3.22 -17.39
C ASP A 98 -9.51 3.04 -18.69
N LYS A 99 -9.94 2.15 -19.60
CA LYS A 99 -9.16 1.68 -20.76
C LYS A 99 -8.47 2.80 -21.57
N GLY A 100 -9.05 3.99 -21.68
CA GLY A 100 -8.47 5.15 -22.38
C GLY A 100 -7.60 6.10 -21.54
N ALA A 101 -7.61 5.98 -20.21
CA ALA A 101 -6.89 6.86 -19.27
C ALA A 101 -5.65 6.20 -18.63
N LYS A 102 -5.30 4.98 -19.07
CA LYS A 102 -4.15 4.21 -18.55
C LYS A 102 -2.80 4.78 -18.96
N ILE A 103 -2.73 5.52 -20.08
CA ILE A 103 -1.51 6.14 -20.59
C ILE A 103 -1.86 7.57 -21.00
N ALA A 104 -1.20 8.55 -20.39
CA ALA A 104 -1.29 9.94 -20.82
C ALA A 104 0.09 10.42 -21.25
N THR A 105 0.17 10.96 -22.46
CA THR A 105 1.37 11.62 -22.98
C THR A 105 1.08 13.10 -23.07
N SER A 106 1.85 13.95 -22.38
CA SER A 106 1.77 15.39 -22.62
C SER A 106 2.47 15.69 -23.94
N LYS A 107 1.75 16.16 -24.97
CA LYS A 107 2.38 16.86 -26.10
C LYS A 107 2.97 18.13 -25.52
N GLY A 108 4.30 18.23 -25.46
CA GLY A 108 4.98 19.45 -25.04
C GLY A 108 4.47 20.61 -25.89
N ARG A 109 4.05 21.71 -25.25
CA ARG A 109 3.91 22.98 -25.97
C ARG A 109 5.32 23.39 -26.41
N ARG A 110 5.49 23.63 -27.71
CA ARG A 110 6.59 24.43 -28.24
C ARG A 110 6.51 25.84 -27.66
#